data_AF-A0A821TCH0-F1
#
_entry.id   AF-A0A821TCH0-F1
#
_cell.length_a   1.000
_cell.length_b   1.000
_cell.length_c   1.000
_cell.angle_alpha   90.00
_cell.angle_beta   90.00
_cell.angle_gamma   90.00
#
_symmetry.space_group_name_H-M   'P 1'
#
loop_
_entity.id
_entity.type
_entity.pdbx_description
1 polymer ?
#
loop_
_entity_poly.entity_id
_entity_poly.type
_entity_poly.pdbx_seq_one_letter_code
_entity_poly.pdbx_strand_id
1 'polypeptide(L)'
;MNRVSPGAYDVSITRITDELTQYFHQLEERLMKLDLSMKHPENISIAQEIFDKLDSLSVLERSVPELKSSKDEMIQRFLKSIQSNFDRMQTKFQLQDINVYQRKQELIQLEQMKRDYEDLHPANVFLRQNDFSDINKLNHEMKDLENKRDIELAHQNEKKSQVELELNSLKSSISSEIDQKIDEEKIVEIEQRLAIQSEIIQDLQSKHKNTLAPFQSIKDQYEFLI
;
A
#
# COMPACT_ATOMS: atom_id res chain seq x y z
N MET A 1 80.64 -47.69 35.78
CA MET A 1 80.61 -46.21 35.88
C MET A 1 80.99 -45.65 34.52
N ASN A 2 80.00 -45.27 33.71
CA ASN A 2 80.26 -44.64 32.41
C ASN A 2 80.80 -43.23 32.65
N ARG A 3 82.09 -43.04 32.38
CA ARG A 3 82.75 -41.73 32.43
C ARG A 3 82.31 -40.95 31.19
N VAL A 4 81.33 -40.07 31.37
CA VAL A 4 80.99 -39.07 30.36
C VAL A 4 82.10 -38.01 30.36
N SER A 5 82.64 -37.68 29.17
CA SER A 5 83.71 -36.70 29.01
C SER A 5 83.27 -35.33 29.53
N PRO A 6 84.08 -34.59 30.31
CA PRO A 6 83.70 -33.31 30.93
C PRO A 6 83.09 -32.28 29.97
N GLY A 7 83.47 -32.28 28.69
CA GLY A 7 82.92 -31.35 27.67
C GLY A 7 81.59 -31.78 27.02
N ALA A 8 81.10 -33.00 27.25
CA ALA A 8 79.85 -33.47 26.65
C ALA A 8 78.61 -32.81 27.28
N TYR A 9 78.70 -32.44 28.56
CA TYR A 9 77.64 -31.71 29.27
C TYR A 9 77.55 -30.26 28.78
N ASP A 10 78.69 -29.59 28.59
CA ASP A 10 78.72 -28.21 28.07
C ASP A 10 78.13 -28.12 26.66
N VAL A 11 78.44 -29.09 25.79
CA VAL A 11 77.83 -29.19 24.45
C VAL A 11 76.32 -29.42 24.53
N SER A 12 75.86 -30.22 25.49
CA SER A 12 74.43 -30.50 25.67
C SER A 12 73.67 -29.29 26.23
N ILE A 13 74.27 -28.55 27.18
CA ILE A 13 73.70 -27.32 27.75
C ILE A 13 73.62 -26.24 26.68
N THR A 14 74.67 -26.08 25.86
CA THR A 14 74.69 -25.12 24.75
C THR A 14 73.57 -25.42 23.77
N ARG A 15 73.44 -26.69 23.34
CA ARG A 15 72.38 -27.12 22.43
C ARG A 15 70.97 -26.87 22.99
N ILE A 16 70.73 -27.17 24.26
CA ILE A 16 69.43 -26.92 24.90
C ILE A 16 69.13 -25.41 24.94
N THR A 17 70.15 -24.59 25.20
CA THR A 17 70.03 -23.13 25.22
C THR A 17 69.68 -22.58 23.83
N ASP A 18 70.33 -23.10 22.78
CA ASP A 18 70.03 -22.73 21.39
C ASP A 18 68.60 -23.14 20.99
N GLU A 19 68.19 -24.37 21.32
CA GLU A 19 66.84 -24.88 21.04
C GLU A 19 65.76 -24.04 21.76
N LEU A 20 65.99 -23.65 23.02
CA LEU A 20 65.09 -22.77 23.78
C LEU A 20 65.01 -21.37 23.18
N THR A 21 66.15 -20.81 22.79
CA THR A 21 66.22 -19.49 22.15
C THR A 21 65.47 -19.49 20.82
N GLN A 22 65.67 -20.53 20.01
CA GLN A 22 64.97 -20.70 18.74
C GLN A 22 63.46 -20.85 18.93
N TYR A 23 63.02 -21.61 19.93
CA TYR A 23 61.60 -21.74 20.27
C TYR A 23 60.99 -20.39 20.69
N PHE A 24 61.72 -19.57 21.45
CA PHE A 24 61.30 -18.22 21.80
C PHE A 24 61.10 -17.33 20.57
N HIS A 25 62.03 -17.36 19.61
CA HIS A 25 61.89 -16.61 18.36
C HIS A 25 60.68 -17.05 17.54
N GLN A 26 60.35 -18.34 17.53
CA GLN A 26 59.14 -18.84 16.86
C GLN A 26 57.86 -18.32 17.52
N LEU A 27 57.82 -18.24 18.86
CA LEU A 27 56.71 -17.65 19.59
C LEU A 27 56.59 -16.15 19.29
N GLU A 28 57.72 -15.44 19.23
CA GLU A 28 57.75 -14.01 18.88
C GLU A 28 57.18 -13.77 17.49
N GLU A 29 57.70 -14.47 16.48
CA GLU A 29 57.24 -14.33 15.10
C GLU A 29 55.74 -14.62 14.98
N ARG A 30 55.28 -15.66 15.68
CA ARG A 30 53.87 -16.04 15.66
C ARG A 30 53.01 -14.95 16.29
N LEU A 31 53.45 -14.33 17.38
CA LEU A 31 52.75 -13.23 18.04
C LEU A 31 52.73 -11.98 17.15
N MET A 32 53.85 -11.62 16.53
CA MET A 32 53.96 -10.41 15.68
C MET A 32 53.19 -10.52 14.37
N LYS A 33 52.88 -11.73 13.91
CA LYS A 33 52.04 -11.99 12.74
C LYS A 33 50.54 -11.94 13.04
N LEU A 34 50.13 -11.87 14.31
CA LEU A 34 48.72 -11.80 14.67
C LEU A 34 48.15 -10.43 14.31
N ASP A 35 47.05 -10.43 13.56
CA ASP A 35 46.24 -9.24 13.39
C ASP A 35 45.35 -9.07 14.64
N LEU A 36 45.70 -8.10 15.48
CA LEU A 36 44.95 -7.74 16.69
C LEU A 36 43.82 -6.72 16.40
N SER A 37 43.39 -6.60 15.14
CA SER A 37 42.23 -5.79 14.78
C SER A 37 40.91 -6.44 15.23
N MET A 38 39.85 -5.63 15.33
CA MET A 38 38.49 -6.11 15.66
C MET A 38 37.90 -7.09 14.64
N LYS A 39 38.57 -7.31 13.50
CA LYS A 39 38.13 -8.27 12.48
C LYS A 39 38.36 -9.72 12.89
N HIS A 40 39.33 -9.94 13.79
CA HIS A 40 39.81 -11.27 14.17
C HIS A 40 39.93 -11.40 15.69
N PRO A 41 38.81 -11.31 16.45
CA PRO A 41 38.83 -11.40 17.91
C PRO A 41 39.43 -12.72 18.42
N GLU A 42 39.36 -13.80 17.64
CA GLU A 42 39.99 -15.09 17.91
C GLU A 42 41.51 -15.00 18.12
N ASN A 43 42.17 -14.02 17.49
CA ASN A 43 43.62 -13.83 17.62
C ASN A 43 44.04 -13.39 19.03
N ILE A 44 43.12 -12.84 19.83
CA ILE A 44 43.39 -12.53 21.24
C ILE A 44 43.60 -13.82 22.04
N SER A 45 42.79 -14.85 21.78
CA SER A 45 42.96 -16.16 22.42
C SER A 45 44.29 -16.79 22.03
N ILE A 46 44.68 -16.66 20.76
CA ILE A 46 45.98 -17.17 20.28
C ILE A 46 47.14 -16.42 20.93
N ALA A 47 47.03 -15.09 21.08
CA ALA A 47 48.02 -14.30 21.80
C ALA A 47 48.13 -14.72 23.28
N GLN A 48 47.00 -14.96 23.93
CA GLN A 48 46.97 -15.45 25.32
C GLN A 48 47.66 -16.82 25.46
N GLU A 49 47.38 -17.77 24.56
CA GLU A 49 48.07 -19.06 24.55
C GLU A 49 49.59 -18.93 24.36
N ILE A 50 50.05 -17.94 23.59
CA ILE A 50 51.48 -17.66 23.42
C ILE A 50 52.07 -17.12 24.73
N PHE A 51 51.39 -16.19 25.40
CA PHE A 51 51.84 -15.68 26.70
C PHE A 51 51.86 -16.74 27.78
N ASP A 52 50.88 -17.64 27.84
CA ASP A 52 50.88 -18.75 28.79
C ASP A 52 52.09 -19.67 28.59
N LYS A 53 52.48 -19.91 27.33
CA LYS A 53 53.70 -20.66 27.00
C LYS A 53 54.96 -19.92 27.40
N LEU A 54 55.03 -18.61 27.17
CA LEU A 54 56.17 -17.79 27.61
C LEU A 54 56.31 -17.79 29.13
N ASP A 55 55.20 -17.73 29.85
CA ASP A 55 55.22 -17.74 31.31
C ASP A 55 55.63 -19.11 31.86
N SER A 56 55.27 -20.20 31.18
CA SER A 56 55.74 -21.54 31.54
C SER A 56 57.27 -21.69 31.43
N LEU A 57 57.90 -20.92 30.55
CA LEU A 57 59.36 -20.90 30.35
C LEU A 57 60.08 -19.98 31.35
N SER A 58 59.34 -19.22 32.16
CA SER A 58 59.93 -18.28 33.13
C SER A 58 60.85 -18.95 34.15
N VAL A 59 60.59 -20.22 34.45
CA VAL A 59 61.41 -21.05 35.36
C VAL A 59 62.85 -21.19 34.85
N LEU A 60 63.06 -21.10 33.53
CA LEU A 60 64.36 -21.23 32.87
C LEU A 60 65.12 -19.91 32.75
N GLU A 61 64.49 -18.76 33.04
CA GLU A 61 65.10 -17.42 32.92
C GLU A 61 66.36 -17.25 33.79
N ARG A 62 66.47 -17.98 34.90
CA ARG A 62 67.67 -17.96 35.76
C ARG A 62 68.87 -18.67 35.14
N SER A 63 68.60 -19.68 34.31
CA SER A 63 69.62 -20.49 33.64
C SER A 63 69.96 -19.96 32.25
N VAL A 64 69.01 -19.28 31.61
CA VAL A 64 69.16 -18.63 30.30
C VAL A 64 68.61 -17.19 30.39
N PRO A 65 69.44 -16.23 30.82
CA PRO A 65 69.03 -14.83 31.03
C PRO A 65 68.48 -14.14 29.78
N GLU A 66 68.89 -14.58 28.59
CA GLU A 66 68.44 -14.11 27.29
C GLU A 66 66.92 -14.26 27.13
N LEU A 67 66.33 -15.29 27.74
CA LEU A 67 64.87 -15.52 27.70
C LEU A 67 64.10 -14.40 28.39
N LYS A 68 64.63 -13.87 29.51
CA LYS A 68 63.99 -12.78 30.24
C LYS A 68 63.95 -11.51 29.40
N SER A 69 65.09 -11.15 28.81
CA SER A 69 65.18 -9.96 27.95
C SER A 69 64.27 -10.07 26.73
N SER A 70 64.23 -11.24 26.09
CA SER A 70 63.36 -11.49 24.93
C SER A 70 61.87 -11.45 25.29
N LYS A 71 61.50 -12.04 26.44
CA LYS A 71 60.13 -11.99 26.97
C LYS A 71 59.66 -10.56 27.25
N ASP A 72 60.47 -9.77 27.96
CA ASP A 72 60.13 -8.39 28.30
C ASP A 72 59.95 -7.55 27.02
N GLU A 73 60.83 -7.70 26.05
CA GLU A 73 60.73 -7.01 24.76
C GLU A 73 59.45 -7.42 24.00
N MET A 74 59.13 -8.71 23.97
CA MET A 74 57.91 -9.21 23.33
C MET A 74 56.64 -8.65 23.98
N ILE A 75 56.58 -8.64 25.32
CA ILE A 75 55.45 -8.06 26.08
C ILE A 75 55.28 -6.58 25.73
N GLN A 76 56.37 -5.81 25.72
CA GLN A 76 56.31 -4.38 25.43
C GLN A 76 55.84 -4.11 23.99
N ARG A 77 56.35 -4.86 23.01
CA ARG A 77 55.92 -4.75 21.61
C ARG A 77 54.44 -5.08 21.46
N PHE A 78 53.96 -6.13 22.12
CA PHE A 78 52.56 -6.53 22.11
C PHE A 78 51.64 -5.48 22.73
N LEU A 79 51.96 -4.98 23.92
CA LEU A 79 51.20 -3.92 24.59
C LEU A 79 51.12 -2.66 23.74
N LYS A 80 52.24 -2.24 23.12
CA LYS A 80 52.27 -1.10 22.20
C LYS A 80 51.38 -1.30 20.98
N SER A 81 51.34 -2.52 20.44
CA SER A 81 50.47 -2.87 19.31
C SER A 81 48.98 -2.77 19.69
N ILE A 82 48.60 -3.33 20.85
CA ILE A 82 47.24 -3.22 21.39
C ILE A 82 46.86 -1.76 21.62
N GLN A 83 47.71 -0.99 22.28
CA GLN A 83 47.44 0.42 22.58
C GLN A 83 47.22 1.22 21.28
N SER A 84 48.09 1.04 20.28
CA SER A 84 47.94 1.68 18.97
C SER A 84 46.60 1.34 18.30
N ASN A 85 46.18 0.06 18.37
CA ASN A 85 44.88 -0.35 17.84
C ASN A 85 43.71 0.27 18.63
N PHE A 86 43.80 0.34 19.96
CA PHE A 86 42.79 0.98 20.79
C PHE A 86 42.66 2.47 20.50
N ASP A 87 43.78 3.20 20.41
CA ASP A 87 43.81 4.63 20.09
C ASP A 87 43.18 4.91 18.71
N ARG A 88 43.45 4.05 17.72
CA ARG A 88 42.83 4.12 16.38
C ARG A 88 41.33 3.88 16.43
N MET A 89 40.87 2.93 17.24
CA MET A 89 39.44 2.69 17.43
C MET A 89 38.77 3.90 18.07
N GLN A 90 39.34 4.41 19.17
CA GLN A 90 38.81 5.58 19.88
C GLN A 90 38.70 6.80 18.95
N THR A 91 39.75 7.08 18.17
CA THR A 91 39.75 8.17 17.18
C THR A 91 38.65 7.97 16.13
N LYS A 92 38.46 6.75 15.63
CA LYS A 92 37.43 6.45 14.64
C LYS A 92 36.02 6.66 15.20
N PHE A 93 35.76 6.25 16.45
CA PHE A 93 34.48 6.48 17.11
C PHE A 93 34.23 7.98 17.35
N GLN A 94 35.23 8.73 17.80
CA GLN A 94 35.11 10.19 17.97
C GLN A 94 34.78 10.90 16.65
N LEU A 95 35.42 10.50 15.55
CA LEU A 95 35.11 11.05 14.22
C LEU A 95 33.67 10.72 13.79
N GLN A 96 33.15 9.54 14.13
CA GLN A 96 31.75 9.19 13.88
C GLN A 96 30.80 10.08 14.68
N ASP A 97 31.08 10.33 15.96
CA ASP A 97 30.26 11.21 16.80
C ASP A 97 30.22 12.64 16.27
N ILE A 98 31.36 13.19 15.83
CA ILE A 98 31.43 14.52 15.22
C ILE A 98 30.58 14.58 13.94
N ASN A 99 30.70 13.57 13.07
CA ASN A 99 29.92 13.51 11.83
C ASN A 99 28.40 13.40 12.09
N VAL A 100 28.00 12.60 13.10
CA VAL A 100 26.60 12.48 13.50
C VAL A 100 26.08 13.81 14.04
N TYR A 101 26.87 14.50 14.86
CA TYR A 101 26.51 15.82 15.37
C TYR A 101 26.33 16.85 14.24
N GLN A 102 27.27 16.90 13.29
CA GLN A 102 27.19 17.79 12.14
C GLN A 102 25.94 17.53 11.29
N ARG A 103 25.64 16.26 10.97
CA ARG A 103 24.42 15.90 10.23
C ARG A 103 23.13 16.30 10.97
N LYS A 104 23.11 16.18 12.30
CA LYS A 104 21.97 16.66 13.10
C LYS A 104 21.79 18.17 12.99
N GLN A 105 22.89 18.94 12.99
CA GLN A 105 22.83 20.39 12.80
C GLN A 105 22.33 20.77 11.40
N GLU A 106 22.83 20.10 10.35
CA GLU A 106 22.35 20.30 8.97
C GLU A 106 20.85 20.00 8.84
N LEU A 107 20.36 18.93 9.47
CA LEU A 107 18.95 18.58 9.47
C LEU A 107 18.09 19.67 10.12
N ILE A 108 18.52 20.21 11.27
CA ILE A 108 17.82 21.32 11.94
C ILE A 108 17.77 22.57 11.02
N GLN A 109 18.87 22.87 10.32
CA GLN A 109 18.91 24.00 9.39
C GLN A 109 17.98 23.79 8.19
N LEU A 110 17.95 22.59 7.62
CA LEU A 110 17.03 22.25 6.52
C LEU A 110 15.56 22.31 6.95
N GLU A 111 15.23 21.84 8.15
CA GLU A 111 13.87 21.98 8.70
C GLU A 111 13.48 23.45 8.93
N GLN A 112 14.44 24.30 9.30
CA GLN A 112 14.19 25.73 9.41
C GLN A 112 13.98 26.36 8.03
N MET A 113 14.86 26.09 7.06
CA MET A 113 14.72 26.60 5.69
C MET A 113 13.40 26.15 5.04
N LYS A 114 12.97 24.91 5.30
CA LYS A 114 11.68 24.41 4.82
C LYS A 114 10.54 25.25 5.37
N ARG A 115 10.53 25.52 6.68
CA ARG A 115 9.51 26.37 7.33
C ARG A 115 9.54 27.79 6.79
N ASP A 116 10.71 28.39 6.70
CA ASP A 116 10.87 29.75 6.15
C ASP A 116 10.38 29.83 4.70
N TYR A 117 10.66 28.80 3.89
CA TYR A 117 10.15 28.71 2.53
C TYR A 117 8.63 28.55 2.49
N GLU A 118 8.06 27.65 3.30
CA GLU A 118 6.60 27.46 3.40
C GLU A 118 5.88 28.72 3.89
N ASP A 119 6.54 29.54 4.73
CA ASP A 119 6.05 30.83 5.20
C ASP A 119 6.09 31.93 4.14
N LEU A 120 7.13 31.95 3.31
CA LEU A 120 7.28 32.94 2.23
C LEU A 120 6.63 32.50 0.92
N HIS A 121 6.23 31.24 0.78
CA HIS A 121 5.72 30.71 -0.47
C HIS A 121 4.43 31.45 -0.88
N PRO A 122 4.38 32.12 -2.04
CA PRO A 122 3.25 32.97 -2.42
C PRO A 122 1.89 32.26 -2.39
N ALA A 123 1.86 30.96 -2.75
CA ALA A 123 0.63 30.17 -2.66
C ALA A 123 0.17 29.96 -1.21
N ASN A 124 1.08 29.72 -0.28
CA ASN A 124 0.74 29.53 1.14
C ASN A 124 0.32 30.84 1.81
N VAL A 125 0.95 31.95 1.41
CA VAL A 125 0.55 33.29 1.82
C VAL A 125 -0.86 33.60 1.29
N PHE A 126 -1.13 33.32 0.01
CA PHE A 126 -2.44 33.51 -0.59
C PHE A 126 -3.52 32.66 0.08
N LEU A 127 -3.22 31.40 0.39
CA LEU A 127 -4.14 30.51 1.12
C LEU A 127 -4.46 31.06 2.51
N ARG A 128 -3.44 31.45 3.29
CA ARG A 128 -3.63 32.06 4.62
C ARG A 128 -4.43 33.35 4.57
N GLN A 129 -4.20 34.22 3.57
CA GLN A 129 -4.95 35.46 3.38
C GLN A 129 -6.43 35.24 3.07
N ASN A 130 -6.78 34.07 2.53
CA ASN A 130 -8.15 33.69 2.21
C ASN A 130 -8.73 32.68 3.23
N ASP A 131 -8.17 32.66 4.45
CA ASP A 131 -8.56 31.76 5.56
C ASP A 131 -8.49 30.25 5.25
N PHE A 132 -7.72 29.86 4.23
CA PHE A 132 -7.45 28.47 3.92
C PHE A 132 -6.18 28.00 4.65
N SER A 133 -6.33 26.97 5.49
CA SER A 133 -5.24 26.43 6.31
C SER A 133 -4.24 25.58 5.52
N ASP A 134 -4.69 24.86 4.48
CA ASP A 134 -3.86 24.02 3.59
C ASP A 134 -4.65 23.68 2.30
N ILE A 135 -3.95 23.53 1.17
CA ILE A 135 -4.45 23.00 -0.11
C ILE A 135 -5.18 21.66 0.08
N ASN A 136 -4.74 20.83 1.02
CA ASN A 136 -5.38 19.55 1.29
C ASN A 136 -6.83 19.71 1.77
N LYS A 137 -7.12 20.76 2.56
CA LYS A 137 -8.48 21.05 3.03
C LYS A 137 -9.38 21.51 1.87
N LEU A 138 -8.86 22.37 1.00
CA LEU A 138 -9.55 22.81 -0.22
C LEU A 138 -9.87 21.64 -1.16
N ASN A 139 -8.91 20.74 -1.37
CA ASN A 139 -9.13 19.55 -2.18
C ASN A 139 -10.20 18.63 -1.59
N HIS A 140 -10.29 18.55 -0.26
CA HIS A 140 -11.33 17.80 0.41
C HIS A 140 -12.71 18.45 0.23
N GLU A 141 -12.81 19.76 0.42
CA GLU A 141 -14.06 20.51 0.22
C GLU A 141 -14.54 20.44 -1.24
N MET A 142 -13.64 20.51 -2.22
CA MET A 142 -13.99 20.31 -3.64
C MET A 142 -14.56 18.92 -3.88
N LYS A 143 -13.93 17.88 -3.33
CA LYS A 143 -14.39 16.50 -3.48
C LYS A 143 -15.76 16.28 -2.84
N ASP A 144 -16.01 16.90 -1.69
CA ASP A 144 -17.33 16.83 -1.03
C ASP A 144 -18.42 17.54 -1.85
N LEU A 145 -18.09 18.66 -2.49
CA LEU A 145 -19.02 19.36 -3.38
C LEU A 145 -19.30 18.55 -4.66
N GLU A 146 -18.28 17.92 -5.25
CA GLU A 146 -18.46 17.01 -6.40
C GLU A 146 -19.39 15.85 -6.04
N ASN A 147 -19.15 15.20 -4.90
CA ASN A 147 -20.00 14.10 -4.42
C ASN A 147 -21.45 14.55 -4.21
N LYS A 148 -21.68 15.72 -3.61
CA LYS A 148 -23.03 16.27 -3.42
C LYS A 148 -23.72 16.55 -4.76
N ARG A 149 -23.01 17.13 -5.71
CA ARG A 149 -23.53 17.39 -7.06
C ARG A 149 -23.94 16.11 -7.76
N ASP A 150 -23.13 15.05 -7.67
CA ASP A 150 -23.40 13.79 -8.35
C ASP A 150 -24.62 13.06 -7.75
N ILE A 151 -24.80 13.14 -6.42
CA ILE A 151 -26.01 12.65 -5.75
C ILE A 151 -27.26 13.45 -6.21
N GLU A 152 -27.17 14.77 -6.26
CA GLU A 152 -28.26 15.64 -6.71
C GLU A 152 -28.66 15.32 -8.17
N LEU A 153 -27.67 15.12 -9.04
CA LEU A 153 -27.88 14.73 -10.44
C LEU A 153 -28.54 13.35 -10.56
N ALA A 154 -28.10 12.37 -9.76
CA ALA A 154 -28.73 11.05 -9.74
C ALA A 154 -30.21 11.13 -9.33
N HIS A 155 -30.52 11.89 -8.29
CA HIS A 155 -31.88 12.10 -7.82
C HIS A 155 -32.75 12.86 -8.85
N GLN A 156 -32.20 13.85 -9.54
CA GLN A 156 -32.91 14.52 -10.64
C GLN A 156 -33.20 13.58 -11.82
N ASN A 157 -32.25 12.71 -12.18
CA ASN A 157 -32.45 11.72 -13.23
C ASN A 157 -33.50 10.69 -12.85
N GLU A 158 -33.54 10.24 -11.59
CA GLU A 158 -34.56 9.34 -11.09
C GLU A 158 -35.96 9.98 -11.15
N LYS A 159 -36.10 11.22 -10.67
CA LYS A 159 -37.34 11.99 -10.79
C LYS A 159 -37.79 12.15 -12.24
N LYS A 160 -36.86 12.47 -13.14
CA LYS A 160 -37.16 12.61 -14.57
C LYS A 160 -37.68 11.30 -15.15
N SER A 161 -37.04 10.18 -14.85
CA SER A 161 -37.46 8.85 -15.28
C SER A 161 -38.88 8.52 -14.79
N GLN A 162 -39.17 8.85 -13.53
CA GLN A 162 -40.49 8.61 -12.94
C GLN A 162 -41.58 9.46 -13.62
N VAL A 163 -41.31 10.74 -13.88
CA VAL A 163 -42.22 11.61 -14.63
C VAL A 163 -42.41 11.11 -16.07
N GLU A 164 -41.37 10.61 -16.74
CA GLU A 164 -41.49 10.03 -18.08
C GLU A 164 -42.36 8.75 -18.08
N LEU A 165 -42.23 7.90 -17.06
CA LEU A 165 -43.08 6.72 -16.88
C LEU A 165 -44.55 7.11 -16.66
N GLU A 166 -44.81 8.07 -15.78
CA GLU A 166 -46.15 8.60 -15.52
C GLU A 166 -46.77 9.22 -16.78
N LEU A 167 -45.99 10.00 -17.53
CA LEU A 167 -46.41 10.61 -18.78
C LEU A 167 -46.78 9.55 -19.82
N ASN A 168 -45.96 8.51 -19.96
CA ASN A 168 -46.21 7.42 -20.91
C ASN A 168 -47.43 6.59 -20.51
N SER A 169 -47.61 6.32 -19.21
CA SER A 169 -48.82 5.67 -18.69
C SER A 169 -50.06 6.51 -19.00
N LEU A 170 -50.02 7.82 -18.72
CA LEU A 170 -51.13 8.73 -18.98
C LEU A 170 -51.46 8.82 -20.48
N LYS A 171 -50.45 8.89 -21.35
CA LYS A 171 -50.64 8.86 -22.81
C LYS A 171 -51.34 7.58 -23.27
N SER A 172 -50.96 6.44 -22.71
CA SER A 172 -51.60 5.14 -23.00
C SER A 172 -53.06 5.12 -22.55
N SER A 173 -53.35 5.59 -21.33
CA SER A 173 -54.72 5.70 -20.82
C SER A 173 -55.59 6.61 -21.67
N ILE A 174 -55.08 7.79 -22.05
CA ILE A 174 -55.81 8.74 -22.92
C ILE A 174 -56.08 8.11 -24.29
N SER A 175 -55.11 7.42 -24.89
CA SER A 175 -55.31 6.75 -26.19
C SER A 175 -56.43 5.71 -26.10
N SER A 176 -56.43 4.89 -25.05
CA SER A 176 -57.46 3.88 -24.83
C SER A 176 -58.85 4.48 -24.60
N GLU A 177 -58.97 5.61 -23.89
CA GLU A 177 -60.26 6.29 -23.67
C GLU A 177 -60.80 6.92 -24.96
N ILE A 178 -59.92 7.48 -25.80
CA ILE A 178 -60.31 8.01 -27.12
C ILE A 178 -60.83 6.89 -28.02
N ASP A 179 -60.13 5.75 -28.07
CA ASP A 179 -60.55 4.60 -28.86
C ASP A 179 -61.93 4.08 -28.41
N GLN A 180 -62.17 4.00 -27.09
CA GLN A 180 -63.46 3.63 -26.53
C GLN A 180 -64.58 4.61 -26.92
N LYS A 181 -64.35 5.92 -26.82
CA LYS A 181 -65.35 6.92 -27.22
C LYS A 181 -65.69 6.85 -28.69
N ILE A 182 -64.70 6.62 -29.55
CA ILE A 182 -64.93 6.45 -31.00
C ILE A 182 -65.81 5.23 -31.25
N ASP A 183 -65.58 4.13 -30.53
CA ASP A 183 -66.38 2.92 -30.66
C ASP A 183 -67.82 3.10 -30.11
N GLU A 184 -67.99 3.84 -29.01
CA GLU A 184 -69.31 4.23 -28.49
C GLU A 184 -70.10 5.08 -29.49
N GLU A 185 -69.47 6.10 -30.09
CA GLU A 185 -70.12 6.96 -31.09
C GLU A 185 -70.58 6.15 -32.33
N LYS A 186 -69.77 5.19 -32.79
CA LYS A 186 -70.15 4.29 -33.89
C LYS A 186 -71.34 3.40 -33.53
N ILE A 187 -71.42 2.91 -32.29
CA ILE A 187 -72.56 2.10 -31.82
C ILE A 187 -73.84 2.94 -31.86
N VAL A 188 -73.80 4.17 -31.36
CA VAL A 188 -74.95 5.09 -31.39
C VAL A 188 -75.41 5.36 -32.83
N GLU A 189 -74.47 5.57 -33.77
CA GLU A 189 -74.83 5.76 -35.18
C GLU A 189 -75.52 4.52 -35.78
N ILE A 190 -75.05 3.31 -35.44
CA ILE A 190 -75.67 2.05 -35.88
C ILE A 190 -77.09 1.93 -35.30
N GLU A 191 -77.30 2.23 -34.02
CA GLU A 191 -78.61 2.19 -33.37
C GLU A 191 -79.61 3.15 -34.03
N GLN A 192 -79.19 4.38 -34.35
CA GLN A 192 -80.02 5.34 -35.07
C GLN A 192 -80.41 4.83 -36.46
N ARG A 193 -79.47 4.24 -37.20
CA ARG A 193 -79.75 3.64 -38.51
C ARG A 193 -80.75 2.49 -38.41
N LEU A 194 -80.61 1.64 -37.39
CA LEU A 194 -81.54 0.53 -37.13
C LEU A 194 -82.94 1.01 -36.76
N ALA A 195 -83.07 2.09 -36.00
CA ALA A 195 -84.36 2.69 -35.67
C ALA A 195 -85.09 3.20 -36.94
N ILE A 196 -84.39 3.93 -37.81
CA ILE A 196 -84.94 4.40 -39.09
C ILE A 196 -85.38 3.21 -39.96
N GLN A 197 -84.55 2.17 -40.06
CA GLN A 197 -84.92 0.96 -40.82
C GLN A 197 -86.16 0.28 -40.24
N SER A 198 -86.30 0.25 -38.91
CA SER A 198 -87.46 -0.34 -38.24
C SER A 198 -88.75 0.44 -38.52
N GLU A 199 -88.70 1.78 -38.53
CA GLU A 199 -89.84 2.62 -38.92
C GLU A 199 -90.24 2.39 -40.38
N ILE A 200 -89.28 2.31 -41.30
CA ILE A 200 -89.54 2.02 -42.72
C ILE A 200 -90.22 0.65 -42.86
N ILE A 201 -89.73 -0.36 -42.13
CA ILE A 201 -90.33 -1.70 -42.15
C ILE A 201 -91.76 -1.67 -41.62
N GLN A 202 -92.03 -0.97 -40.51
CA GLN A 202 -93.39 -0.82 -39.98
C GLN A 202 -94.32 -0.11 -40.97
N ASP A 203 -93.87 0.96 -41.62
CA ASP A 203 -94.67 1.66 -42.64
C ASP A 203 -94.98 0.74 -43.83
N LEU A 204 -93.98 0.00 -44.32
CA LEU A 204 -94.17 -1.00 -45.38
C LEU A 204 -95.14 -2.13 -44.97
N GLN A 205 -95.04 -2.63 -43.74
CA GLN A 205 -95.98 -3.63 -43.21
C GLN A 205 -97.40 -3.08 -43.09
N SER A 206 -97.56 -1.83 -42.65
CA SER A 206 -98.86 -1.16 -42.55
C SER A 206 -99.49 -0.94 -43.93
N LYS A 207 -98.70 -0.49 -44.91
CA LYS A 207 -99.12 -0.36 -46.31
C LYS A 207 -99.50 -1.72 -46.87
N HIS A 208 -98.68 -2.75 -46.68
CA HIS A 208 -99.00 -4.11 -47.12
C HIS A 208 -100.31 -4.63 -46.49
N LYS A 209 -100.55 -4.39 -45.20
CA LYS A 209 -101.80 -4.74 -44.52
C LYS A 209 -103.00 -3.98 -45.09
N ASN A 210 -102.85 -2.68 -45.36
CA ASN A 210 -103.90 -1.85 -45.96
C ASN A 210 -104.17 -2.22 -47.43
N THR A 211 -103.14 -2.63 -48.18
CA THR A 211 -103.30 -3.12 -49.56
C THR A 211 -103.97 -4.50 -49.58
N LEU A 212 -103.76 -5.36 -48.57
CA LEU A 212 -104.47 -6.63 -48.43
C LEU A 212 -105.89 -6.49 -47.88
N ALA A 213 -106.23 -5.43 -47.16
CA ALA A 213 -107.56 -5.25 -46.59
C ALA A 213 -108.71 -5.31 -47.63
N PRO A 214 -108.60 -4.70 -48.83
CA PRO A 214 -109.57 -4.89 -49.91
C PRO A 214 -109.65 -6.34 -50.41
N PHE A 215 -108.51 -7.03 -50.53
CA PHE A 215 -108.49 -8.43 -50.98
C PHE A 215 -109.06 -9.39 -49.95
N GLN A 216 -108.86 -9.13 -48.65
CA GLN A 216 -109.49 -9.87 -47.57
C GLN A 216 -111.00 -9.61 -47.53
N SER A 217 -111.43 -8.36 -47.69
CA SER A 217 -112.86 -8.00 -47.79
C SER A 217 -113.54 -8.62 -49.02
N ILE A 218 -112.84 -8.76 -50.15
CA ILE A 218 -113.33 -9.48 -51.33
C ILE A 218 -113.41 -10.97 -51.03
N LYS A 219 -112.38 -11.56 -50.40
CA LYS A 219 -112.39 -12.96 -50.00
C LYS A 219 -113.55 -13.27 -49.05
N ASP A 220 -113.77 -12.44 -48.04
CA ASP A 220 -114.86 -12.58 -47.07
C ASP A 220 -116.25 -12.37 -47.72
N GLN A 221 -116.36 -11.52 -48.76
CA GLN A 221 -117.59 -11.37 -49.56
C GLN A 221 -117.86 -12.56 -50.49
N TYR A 222 -116.82 -13.23 -51.00
CA TYR A 222 -116.97 -14.43 -51.84
C TYR A 222 -117.19 -15.72 -51.02
N GLU A 223 -116.64 -15.82 -49.81
CA GLU A 223 -116.95 -16.92 -48.88
C GLU A 223 -118.40 -16.88 -48.36
N PHE A 224 -119.11 -15.74 -48.49
CA PHE A 224 -120.54 -15.65 -48.18
C PHE A 224 -121.46 -16.08 -49.35
N LEU A 225 -120.90 -16.33 -50.54
CA LEU A 225 -121.65 -16.67 -51.76
C LEU A 225 -121.40 -18.11 -52.26
N ILE A 226 -120.79 -18.96 -51.42
CA ILE A 226 -120.65 -20.42 -51.60
C ILE A 226 -121.22 -21.11 -50.36
#